data_AF-A0A0S8EJL3-F1
#
_entry.id   AF-A0A0S8EJL3-F1
#
_cell.length_a   1.000
_cell.length_b   1.000
_cell.length_c   1.000
_cell.angle_alpha   90.00
_cell.angle_beta   90.00
_cell.angle_gamma   90.00
#
_symmetry.space_group_name_H-M   'P 1'
#
loop_
_entity.id
_entity.type
_entity.pdbx_description
1 polymer ?
#
loop_
_entity_poly.entity_id
_entity_poly.type
_entity_poly.pdbx_seq_one_letter_code
_entity_poly.pdbx_strand_id
1 'polypeptide(L)' 'MGNEILMVVEAVSREKGVEREIIFAALEAALATATRKRHKEDIDVRVAIHRDTGEYDTFRRWEVLDDE' A
#
# COMPACT_ATOMS: atom_id res chain seq x y z
N MET A 1 -6.29 -0.73 14.71
CA MET A 1 -6.86 -1.84 13.92
C MET A 1 -5.87 -2.31 12.85
N GLY A 2 -4.55 -2.28 13.13
CA GLY A 2 -3.50 -2.63 12.14
C GLY A 2 -2.99 -4.07 12.23
N ASN A 3 -3.31 -4.79 13.31
CA ASN A 3 -2.74 -6.12 13.56
C ASN A 3 -3.15 -7.19 12.52
N GLU A 4 -4.28 -7.02 11.85
CA GLU A 4 -4.77 -7.98 10.84
C GLU A 4 -3.87 -8.03 9.60
N ILE A 5 -3.33 -6.88 9.17
CA ILE A 5 -2.41 -6.81 8.03
C ILE A 5 -1.14 -7.59 8.34
N LEU A 6 -0.57 -7.39 9.53
CA LEU A 6 0.65 -8.08 9.95
C LEU A 6 0.47 -9.60 10.00
N MET A 7 -0.67 -10.08 10.52
CA MET A 7 -1.00 -11.51 10.54
C MET A 7 -1.08 -12.11 9.13
N VAL A 8 -1.73 -11.41 8.19
CA VAL A 8 -1.82 -11.89 6.79
C VAL A 8 -0.45 -11.94 6.14
N VAL A 9 0.38 -10.91 6.33
CA VAL A 9 1.75 -10.86 5.78
C VAL A 9 2.58 -12.02 6.33
N GLU A 10 2.51 -12.28 7.64
CA GLU A 10 3.26 -13.38 8.26
C GLU A 10 2.79 -14.75 7.77
N ALA A 11 1.48 -14.96 7.66
CA ALA A 11 0.92 -16.21 7.15
C ALA A 11 1.38 -16.48 5.71
N VAL A 12 1.27 -15.48 4.83
CA VAL A 12 1.64 -15.61 3.41
C VAL A 12 3.15 -15.79 3.24
N SER A 13 3.96 -15.07 4.02
CA SER A 13 5.41 -15.21 4.01
C SER A 13 5.84 -16.63 4.39
N ARG A 14 5.22 -17.20 5.44
CA ARG A 14 5.50 -18.58 5.88
C ARG A 14 5.03 -19.63 4.87
N GLU A 15 3.88 -19.43 4.24
CA GLU A 15 3.30 -20.41 3.32
C GLU A 15 3.99 -20.41 1.94
N LYS A 16 4.26 -19.22 1.40
CA LYS A 16 4.81 -19.07 0.04
C LYS A 16 6.32 -18.83 0.01
N GLY A 17 6.96 -18.66 1.17
CA GLY A 17 8.39 -18.35 1.27
C GLY A 17 8.75 -16.98 0.70
N VAL A 18 7.79 -16.06 0.62
CA VAL A 18 7.99 -14.72 0.03
C VAL A 18 8.41 -13.75 1.13
N GLU A 19 9.36 -12.87 0.80
CA GLU A 19 9.81 -11.84 1.72
C GLU A 19 8.66 -10.89 2.08
N ARG A 20 8.60 -10.51 3.37
CA ARG A 20 7.56 -9.61 3.89
C ARG A 20 7.48 -8.29 3.12
N GLU A 21 8.63 -7.75 2.69
CA GLU A 21 8.71 -6.52 1.90
C GLU A 21 7.96 -6.60 0.57
N ILE A 22 8.05 -7.73 -0.14
CA ILE A 22 7.35 -7.94 -1.40
C ILE A 22 5.84 -7.97 -1.15
N ILE A 23 5.42 -8.60 -0.06
CA ILE A 23 3.99 -8.69 0.32
C ILE A 23 3.46 -7.30 0.71
N PHE A 24 4.22 -6.52 1.49
CA PHE A 24 3.84 -5.14 1.84
C PHE A 24 3.70 -4.27 0.58
N ALA A 25 4.68 -4.31 -0.33
CA ALA A 25 4.62 -3.56 -1.59
C ALA A 25 3.40 -3.96 -2.44
N ALA A 26 3.05 -5.24 -2.49
CA ALA A 26 1.87 -5.72 -3.19
C ALA A 26 0.56 -5.21 -2.54
N LEU A 27 0.49 -5.23 -1.21
CA LEU A 27 -0.66 -4.71 -0.46
C LEU A 27 -0.81 -3.19 -0.63
N GLU A 28 0.28 -2.44 -0.57
CA GLU A 28 0.31 -0.99 -0.83
C GLU A 28 -0.20 -0.68 -2.24
N ALA A 29 0.28 -1.41 -3.25
CA ALA A 29 -0.17 -1.24 -4.63
C ALA A 29 -1.65 -1.58 -4.81
N ALA A 30 -2.14 -2.63 -4.14
CA ALA A 30 -3.55 -3.02 -4.16
C ALA A 30 -4.44 -1.95 -3.51
N LEU A 31 -4.05 -1.46 -2.33
CA LEU A 31 -4.77 -0.39 -1.62
C LEU A 31 -4.76 0.91 -2.41
N ALA A 32 -3.61 1.30 -2.98
CA ALA A 32 -3.51 2.47 -3.84
C ALA A 32 -4.46 2.34 -5.04
N THR A 33 -4.51 1.17 -5.69
CA THR A 33 -5.40 0.91 -6.81
C THR A 33 -6.88 0.96 -6.42
N ALA A 34 -7.24 0.42 -5.25
CA ALA A 34 -8.60 0.49 -4.72
C ALA A 34 -9.00 1.94 -4.42
N THR A 35 -8.11 2.72 -3.82
CA THR A 35 -8.33 4.14 -3.56
C THR A 35 -8.50 4.93 -4.85
N ARG A 36 -7.61 4.75 -5.85
CA ARG A 36 -7.76 5.40 -7.17
C ARG A 36 -9.13 5.12 -7.76
N LYS A 37 -9.59 3.87 -7.76
CA LYS A 37 -10.92 3.48 -8.28
C LYS A 37 -12.11 4.11 -7.54
N ARG A 38 -11.95 4.47 -6.26
CA ARG A 38 -13.01 5.16 -5.48
C ARG A 38 -13.17 6.63 -5.87
N HIS A 39 -12.14 7.22 -6.45
CA HIS A 39 -12.19 8.60 -6.95
C HIS A 39 -12.55 8.61 -8.43
N LYS A 40 -13.32 9.62 -8.86
CA LYS A 40 -13.74 9.77 -10.27
C LYS A 40 -12.62 10.31 -11.16
N GLU A 41 -11.65 10.97 -10.56
CA GLU A 41 -10.47 11.52 -11.22
C GLU A 41 -9.36 10.46 -11.24
N ASP A 42 -8.57 10.44 -12.31
CA ASP A 42 -7.36 9.64 -12.37
C ASP A 42 -6.28 10.30 -11.50
N ILE A 43 -6.39 10.06 -10.19
CA ILE A 43 -5.47 10.60 -9.20
C ILE A 43 -4.31 9.63 -8.99
N ASP A 44 -3.12 10.19 -8.79
CA ASP A 44 -1.99 9.37 -8.39
C ASP A 44 -1.99 9.21 -6.86
N VAL A 45 -1.89 7.97 -6.40
CA VAL A 45 -2.06 7.58 -4.99
C VAL A 45 -0.92 6.69 -4.57
N ARG A 46 -0.35 7.00 -3.41
CA ARG A 46 0.63 6.18 -2.69
C ARG A 46 0.04 5.77 -1.35
N VAL A 47 0.19 4.50 -1.00
CA VAL A 47 -0.12 3.98 0.33
C VAL A 47 1.18 3.56 0.99
N ALA A 48 1.32 3.81 2.29
CA ALA A 48 2.47 3.38 3.08
C ALA A 48 1.97 2.59 4.29
N ILE A 49 2.41 1.34 4.44
CA ILE A 49 2.06 0.48 5.58
C ILE A 49 3.18 0.55 6.63
N HIS A 50 2.80 0.84 7.87
CA HIS A 50 3.68 0.80 9.03
C HIS A 50 3.92 -0.65 9.45
N ARG A 51 5.15 -1.11 9.34
CA ARG A 51 5.52 -2.52 9.59
C ARG A 51 5.36 -2.95 11.05
N ASP A 52 5.42 -2.00 11.98
CA ASP A 52 5.38 -2.26 13.41
C ASP A 52 3.95 -2.29 13.97
N THR A 53 3.06 -1.46 13.41
CA THR A 53 1.69 -1.30 13.90
C THR A 53 0.66 -1.95 12.97
N GLY A 54 1.03 -2.16 11.70
CA GLY A 54 0.15 -2.59 10.62
C GLY A 54 -0.88 -1.54 10.20
N GLU A 55 -0.77 -0.31 10.70
CA GLU A 55 -1.57 0.82 10.20
C GLU A 55 -1.03 1.29 8.86
N TYR A 56 -1.85 2.00 8.09
CA TYR A 56 -1.41 2.53 6.80
C TYR A 56 -1.91 3.95 6.59
N ASP A 57 -1.06 4.74 5.94
CA ASP A 57 -1.38 6.09 5.50
C ASP A 57 -1.57 6.11 3.99
N THR A 58 -2.50 6.94 3.53
CA THR A 58 -2.80 7.11 2.10
C THR A 58 -2.55 8.56 1.70
N PHE A 59 -1.75 8.75 0.66
CA PHE A 59 -1.35 10.05 0.16
C PHE A 59 -1.75 10.19 -1.31
N ARG A 60 -2.32 11.34 -1.66
CA ARG A 60 -2.39 11.76 -3.06
C ARG A 60 -1.05 12.37 -3.42
N ARG A 61 -0.48 11.97 -4.56
CA ARG A 61 0.75 12.55 -5.11
C ARG A 61 0.43 13.31 -6.39
N TRP A 62 1.26 14.29 -6.67
CA TRP A 62 1.20 15.11 -7.88
C TRP A 62 2.55 14.97 -8.58
N GLU A 63 2.50 14.87 -9.90
CA GLU A 63 3.69 14.99 -10.72
C GLU A 63 4.05 16.47 -10.78
N VAL A 64 5.27 16.81 -10.38
CA VAL A 64 5.80 18.18 -10.50
C VAL A 64 6.25 18.35 -11.93
N LEU A 65 5.66 19.31 -12.63
CA LEU A 65 6.01 19.69 -13.99
C LEU A 65 6.86 20.97 -13.94
N ASP A 66 7.78 21.12 -14.89
CA ASP A 66 8.54 22.36 -15.06
C ASP A 66 7.65 23.49 -15.58
N ASP A 67 7.98 24.73 -15.20
CA ASP A 67 7.18 25.95 -15.42
C ASP A 67 7.26 26.51 -16.88
N GLU A 68 7.43 25.68 -17.93
CA GLU A 68 7.64 26.16 -19.32
C GLU A 68 6.79 27.37 -19.74
#